data_AF-I0WNS3-F1
#
_entry.id   AF-I0WNS3-F1
#
_cell.length_a   1.000
_cell.length_b   1.000
_cell.length_c   1.000
_cell.angle_alpha   90.00
_cell.angle_beta   90.00
_cell.angle_gamma   90.00
#
_symmetry.space_group_name_H-M   'P 1'
#
loop_
_entity.id
_entity.type
_entity.pdbx_description
1 polymer ?
#
loop_
_entity_poly.entity_id
_entity_poly.type
_entity_poly.pdbx_seq_one_letter_code
_entity_poly.pdbx_strand_id
1 'polypeptide(L)' 'MTTTAPDSALSAAECIRLLRSVPVGLMVFTENAAPALRPVTFAAVGGEVVIPTDDESF' A
#
# COMPACT_ATOMS: atom_id res chain seq x y z
N MET A 1 -22.98 21.12 0.68
CA MET A 1 -22.64 19.68 0.56
C MET A 1 -22.04 19.48 -0.82
N THR A 2 -20.72 19.61 -0.95
CA THR A 2 -20.04 19.50 -2.24
C THR A 2 -19.96 18.03 -2.58
N THR A 3 -20.77 17.61 -3.56
CA THR A 3 -20.70 16.25 -4.11
C THR A 3 -19.35 16.08 -4.79
N THR A 4 -18.47 15.30 -4.19
CA THR A 4 -17.21 14.88 -4.82
C THR A 4 -17.62 13.96 -5.98
N ALA A 5 -17.40 14.42 -7.21
CA ALA A 5 -17.44 13.55 -8.38
C ALA A 5 -16.55 12.33 -8.09
N PRO A 6 -16.92 11.11 -8.52
CA PRO A 6 -16.12 9.93 -8.24
C PRO A 6 -14.69 10.23 -8.72
N ASP A 7 -13.76 10.25 -7.75
CA ASP A 7 -12.34 10.48 -8.00
C ASP A 7 -11.95 9.51 -9.11
N SER A 8 -11.62 10.05 -10.29
CA SER A 8 -11.43 9.23 -11.48
C SER A 8 -10.37 8.21 -11.16
N ALA A 9 -10.76 6.93 -11.15
CA ALA A 9 -9.87 5.85 -10.73
C ALA A 9 -8.50 5.97 -11.42
N LEU A 10 -7.44 6.04 -10.62
CA LEU A 10 -6.09 6.18 -11.13
C LEU A 10 -5.72 4.96 -11.98
N SER A 11 -4.96 5.19 -13.06
CA SER A 11 -4.36 4.09 -13.79
C SER A 11 -3.35 3.37 -12.90
N ALA A 12 -3.11 2.07 -13.15
CA ALA A 12 -2.12 1.31 -12.39
C ALA A 12 -0.72 1.95 -12.44
N ALA A 13 -0.35 2.55 -13.57
CA ALA A 13 0.91 3.27 -13.72
C ALA A 13 1.00 4.49 -12.80
N GLU A 14 -0.07 5.26 -12.67
CA GLU A 14 -0.13 6.41 -11.74
C GLU A 14 -0.12 5.96 -10.28
N CYS A 15 -0.83 4.88 -9.93
CA CYS A 15 -0.76 4.29 -8.59
C CYS A 15 0.68 3.93 -8.22
N ILE A 16 1.40 3.22 -9.10
CA ILE A 16 2.79 2.82 -8.87
C ILE A 16 3.71 4.04 -8.80
N ARG A 17 3.50 5.06 -9.65
CA ARG A 17 4.27 6.31 -9.62
C ARG A 17 4.11 7.03 -8.28
N LEU A 18 2.89 7.10 -7.74
CA LEU A 18 2.60 7.69 -6.44
C LEU A 18 3.16 6.85 -5.28
N LEU A 19 3.04 5.52 -5.35
CA LEU A 19 3.66 4.64 -4.36
C LEU A 19 5.18 4.85 -4.28
N ARG A 20 5.85 5.12 -5.41
CA ARG A 20 7.29 5.44 -5.43
C ARG A 20 7.67 6.79 -4.84
N SER A 21 6.73 7.70 -4.61
CA SER A 21 7.04 9.04 -4.06
C SER A 21 7.13 9.07 -2.53
N VAL A 22 6.77 7.97 -1.86
CA VAL A 22 6.79 7.86 -0.39
C VAL A 22 7.59 6.63 0.06
N PRO A 23 8.34 6.71 1.18
CA PRO A 23 9.18 5.59 1.64
C PRO A 23 8.47 4.61 2.60
N VAL A 24 7.30 4.99 3.13
CA VAL A 24 6.58 4.23 4.17
C VAL A 24 5.09 4.14 3.81
N GLY A 25 4.50 2.96 4.02
CA GLY A 25 3.08 2.68 3.79
C GLY A 25 2.44 1.93 4.96
N LEU A 26 1.15 1.66 4.84
CA LEU A 26 0.38 0.85 5.79
C LEU A 26 0.03 -0.49 5.13
N MET A 27 0.48 -1.58 5.73
CA MET A 27 0.07 -2.93 5.37
C MET A 27 -1.17 -3.30 6.19
N VAL A 28 -2.27 -3.57 5.50
CA VAL A 28 -3.49 -4.13 6.09
C VAL A 28 -3.49 -5.63 5.83
N PHE A 29 -3.61 -6.42 6.88
CA PHE A 29 -3.61 -7.88 6.79
C PHE A 29 -4.59 -8.46 7.82
N THR A 30 -4.88 -9.74 7.69
CA THR A 30 -5.75 -10.45 8.63
C THR A 30 -4.91 -11.25 9.59
N GLU A 31 -5.12 -11.04 10.89
CA GLU A 31 -4.46 -11.77 11.97
C GLU A 31 -5.55 -12.24 12.94
N ASN A 32 -5.60 -13.54 13.25
CA ASN A 32 -6.64 -14.11 14.12
C ASN A 32 -8.08 -13.74 13.69
N ALA A 33 -8.34 -13.70 12.39
CA ALA A 33 -9.60 -13.26 11.77
C ALA A 33 -9.99 -11.79 12.01
N ALA A 34 -9.10 -10.97 12.59
CA ALA A 34 -9.26 -9.54 12.76
C ALA A 34 -8.38 -8.75 11.77
N PRO A 35 -8.81 -7.56 11.33
CA PRO A 35 -7.95 -6.69 10.55
C PRO A 35 -6.85 -6.08 11.44
N ALA A 36 -5.61 -6.23 11.00
CA ALA A 36 -4.43 -5.64 11.60
C ALA A 36 -3.77 -4.64 10.64
N LEU A 37 -3.10 -3.63 11.21
CA LEU A 37 -2.44 -2.55 10.48
C LEU A 37 -0.98 -2.47 10.94
N ARG A 38 -0.03 -2.44 9.99
CA ARG A 38 1.41 -2.32 10.30
C ARG A 38 2.06 -1.28 9.39
N PRO A 39 2.71 -0.24 9.95
CA PRO A 39 3.59 0.63 9.17
C PRO A 39 4.78 -0.19 8.65
N VAL A 40 5.03 -0.12 7.35
CA VAL A 40 6.14 -0.84 6.70
C VAL A 40 6.88 0.06 5.73
N THR A 41 8.18 -0.14 5.61
CA THR A 41 8.91 0.32 4.43
C THR A 41 8.55 -0.59 3.25
N PHE A 42 8.63 -0.06 2.03
CA PHE A 42 8.35 -0.85 0.84
C PHE A 42 9.10 -0.28 -0.36
N ALA A 43 9.19 -1.07 -1.43
CA ALA A 43 9.64 -0.63 -2.73
C ALA A 43 8.63 -1.06 -3.81
N ALA A 44 8.35 -0.19 -4.79
CA ALA A 44 7.53 -0.55 -5.93
C ALA A 44 8.41 -0.81 -7.17
N VAL A 45 8.67 -2.08 -7.52
CA VAL A 45 9.62 -2.49 -8.57
C VAL A 45 8.91 -3.42 -9.55
N GLY A 46 9.11 -3.20 -10.86
CA GLY A 46 8.48 -4.06 -11.88
C GLY A 46 6.94 -4.07 -11.91
N GLY A 47 6.28 -3.14 -11.19
CA GLY A 47 4.82 -3.16 -11.00
C GLY A 47 4.36 -3.91 -9.76
N GLU A 48 5.29 -4.47 -8.98
CA GLU A 48 5.04 -5.17 -7.73
C GLU A 48 5.43 -4.30 -6.52
N VAL A 49 4.80 -4.56 -5.37
CA VAL A 49 5.16 -3.96 -4.08
C VAL A 49 5.91 -4.99 -3.27
N VAL A 50 7.18 -4.71 -2.96
CA VAL A 50 8.06 -5.55 -2.15
C VAL A 50 8.15 -4.94 -0.75
N ILE A 51 7.84 -5.75 0.26
CA ILE A 51 7.92 -5.38 1.67
C ILE A 51 9.01 -6.25 2.31
N PRO A 52 10.02 -5.66 2.98
CA PRO A 52 11.03 -6.44 3.67
C PRO A 52 10.38 -7.17 4.85
N THR A 53 10.74 -8.44 5.00
CA THR A 53 10.33 -9.27 6.13
C THR A 53 11.47 -9.29 7.14
N ASP A 54 11.16 -9.20 8.42
CA ASP A 54 12.07 -9.67 9.44
C ASP A 54 12.15 -11.21 9.42
N ASP A 55 13.25 -11.78 9.90
CA ASP A 55 13.51 -13.23 9.90
C ASP A 55 12.50 -14.02 10.75
N GLU A 56 11.66 -13.35 11.55
CA GLU A 56 10.95 -13.93 12.70
C GLU A 56 9.47 -13.55 12.84
N SER A 57 8.74 -13.07 11.82
CA SER A 57 7.27 -12.89 11.96
C SER A 57 6.49 -12.76 10.65
N PHE A 58 5.68 -13.78 10.36
CA PHE A 58 4.41 -13.66 9.64
C PHE A 58 3.28 -14.17 10.52
#